data_AF-A0A7C1TII9-F1
#
_entry.id   AF-A0A7C1TII9-F1
#
_cell.length_a   1.000
_cell.length_b   1.000
_cell.length_c   1.000
_cell.angle_alpha   90.00
_cell.angle_beta   90.00
_cell.angle_gamma   90.00
#
_symmetry.space_group_name_H-M   'P 1'
#
loop_
_entity.id
_entity.type
_entity.pdbx_description
1 polymer ?
#
loop_
_entity_poly.entity_id
_entity_poly.type
_entity_poly.pdbx_seq_one_letter_code
_entity_poly.pdbx_strand_id
1 'polypeptide(L)'
;MQSTPEKLLEKHPQLTHSEMMKVVSHVQRRVDDMILNTLMIEGCDVPFKYKRSRQYRDLRGQRVNLTYYPDTEIVAGLEFEIMRVVRVKVA
;
A
#
# COMPACT_ATOMS: atom_id res chain seq x y z
N MET A 1 -12.00 18.56 4.64
CA MET A 1 -11.95 17.86 5.94
C MET A 1 -10.73 16.95 5.93
N GLN A 2 -9.67 17.33 6.66
CA GLN A 2 -8.50 16.46 6.82
C GLN A 2 -8.91 15.33 7.77
N SER A 3 -8.90 14.09 7.30
CA SER A 3 -9.06 12.93 8.18
C SER A 3 -7.86 12.92 9.13
N THR A 4 -8.11 13.27 10.40
CA THR A 4 -7.10 13.24 11.46
C THR A 4 -6.55 11.81 11.62
N PRO A 5 -5.26 11.63 11.94
CA PRO A 5 -4.64 10.32 12.17
C PRO A 5 -5.44 9.43 13.14
N GLU A 6 -6.12 10.05 14.11
CA GLU A 6 -6.97 9.42 15.12
C GLU A 6 -8.13 8.62 14.52
N LYS A 7 -8.78 9.12 13.45
CA LYS A 7 -9.89 8.42 12.78
C LYS A 7 -9.45 7.19 11.98
N LEU A 8 -8.16 7.11 11.63
CA LEU A 8 -7.59 5.92 10.98
C LEU A 8 -7.29 4.84 12.00
N LEU A 9 -6.81 5.22 13.20
CA LEU A 9 -6.48 4.31 14.30
C LEU A 9 -7.70 3.59 14.88
N GLU A 10 -8.89 4.22 14.92
CA GLU A 10 -10.11 3.57 15.40
C GLU A 10 -10.60 2.41 14.50
N LYS A 11 -10.28 2.41 13.20
CA LYS A 11 -10.75 1.38 12.27
C LYS A 11 -9.82 0.17 12.16
N HIS A 12 -8.54 0.31 12.52
CA HIS A 12 -7.54 -0.76 12.42
C HIS A 12 -6.47 -0.61 13.52
N PRO A 13 -6.53 -1.38 14.62
CA PRO A 13 -5.60 -1.22 15.76
C PRO A 13 -4.13 -1.58 15.46
N GLN A 14 -3.82 -2.09 14.26
CA GLN A 14 -2.47 -2.52 13.85
C GLN A 14 -1.92 -1.68 12.68
N LEU A 15 -2.16 -0.37 12.69
CA LEU A 15 -1.57 0.52 11.69
C LEU A 15 -0.09 0.74 11.97
N THR A 16 0.76 0.22 11.08
CA THR A 16 2.19 0.48 11.06
C THR A 16 2.48 1.73 10.22
N HIS A 17 3.31 2.62 10.75
CA HIS A 17 3.90 3.71 9.99
C HIS A 17 5.40 3.44 9.78
N SER A 18 5.84 3.55 8.54
CA SER A 18 7.24 3.37 8.16
C SER A 18 7.67 4.49 7.23
N GLU A 19 8.91 4.95 7.38
CA GLU A 19 9.45 6.10 6.66
C GLU A 19 10.64 5.70 5.79
N MET A 20 10.90 6.50 4.75
CA MET A 20 12.07 6.35 3.87
C MET A 20 12.20 4.97 3.20
N MET A 21 11.11 4.22 3.05
CA MET A 21 11.08 2.89 2.45
C MET A 21 11.38 2.98 0.96
N LYS A 22 12.38 2.24 0.47
CA LYS A 22 12.76 2.25 -0.95
C LYS A 22 11.88 1.30 -1.75
N VAL A 23 11.24 1.83 -2.79
CA VAL A 23 10.40 1.04 -3.71
C VAL A 23 11.27 0.38 -4.78
N VAL A 24 11.27 -0.95 -4.84
CA VAL A 24 12.00 -1.73 -5.86
C VAL A 24 11.14 -2.07 -7.07
N SER A 25 9.82 -2.14 -6.90
CA SER A 25 8.86 -2.35 -7.99
C SER A 25 7.56 -1.60 -7.73
N HIS A 26 6.94 -1.07 -8.78
CA HIS A 26 5.60 -0.47 -8.74
C HIS A 26 4.82 -0.95 -9.96
N VAL A 27 3.79 -1.76 -9.72
CA VAL A 27 2.87 -2.26 -10.76
C VAL A 27 1.51 -1.63 -10.56
N GLN A 28 0.91 -1.14 -11.64
CA GLN A 28 -0.42 -0.54 -11.65
C GLN A 28 -1.31 -1.29 -12.63
N ARG A 29 -2.37 -1.92 -12.11
CA ARG A 29 -3.33 -2.73 -12.89
C ARG A 29 -4.73 -2.16 -12.75
N ARG A 30 -5.47 -2.05 -13.85
CA ARG A 30 -6.90 -1.74 -13.80
C ARG A 30 -7.67 -2.94 -13.24
N VAL A 31 -8.48 -2.69 -12.22
CA VAL A 31 -9.39 -3.65 -11.58
C VAL A 31 -10.73 -2.96 -11.47
N ASP A 32 -11.67 -3.38 -12.29
CA ASP A 32 -12.96 -2.70 -12.49
C ASP A 32 -12.72 -1.22 -12.85
N ASP A 33 -13.37 -0.30 -12.12
CA ASP A 33 -13.22 1.15 -12.29
C ASP A 33 -12.02 1.75 -11.51
N MET A 34 -11.24 0.92 -10.83
CA MET A 34 -10.10 1.36 -10.03
C MET A 34 -8.77 0.88 -10.62
N ILE A 35 -7.68 1.46 -10.11
CA ILE A 35 -6.32 1.04 -10.40
C ILE A 35 -5.70 0.52 -9.09
N LEU A 36 -5.42 -0.77 -9.07
CA LEU A 36 -4.67 -1.42 -8.02
C LEU A 36 -3.18 -1.13 -8.22
N ASN A 37 -2.59 -0.45 -7.24
CA ASN A 37 -1.17 -0.17 -7.16
C ASN A 37 -0.56 -1.22 -6.22
N THR A 38 0.50 -1.87 -6.68
CA THR A 38 1.29 -2.84 -5.90
C THR A 38 2.73 -2.37 -5.85
N LEU A 39 3.25 -2.17 -4.64
CA LEU A 39 4.63 -1.81 -4.38
C LEU A 39 5.37 -3.00 -3.78
N MET A 40 6.58 -3.23 -4.26
CA MET A 40 7.57 -4.04 -3.56
C MET A 40 8.57 -3.10 -2.89
N ILE A 41 8.89 -3.37 -1.64
CA ILE A 41 9.83 -2.58 -0.85
C ILE A 41 11.13 -3.36 -0.68
N GLU A 42 12.27 -2.66 -0.74
CA GLU A 42 13.57 -3.26 -0.48
C GLU A 42 13.60 -3.95 0.89
N GLY A 43 13.94 -5.24 0.92
CA GLY A 43 14.00 -6.04 2.14
C GLY A 43 12.65 -6.55 2.65
N CYS A 44 11.58 -6.46 1.86
CA CYS A 44 10.27 -7.04 2.18
C CYS A 44 9.78 -7.95 1.06
N ASP A 45 9.39 -9.18 1.41
CA ASP A 45 8.86 -10.15 0.46
C ASP A 45 7.33 -10.03 0.27
N VAL A 46 6.67 -9.28 1.16
CA VAL A 46 5.22 -9.06 1.13
C VAL A 46 4.86 -7.82 0.29
N PRO A 47 3.91 -7.91 -0.64
CA PRO A 47 3.50 -6.78 -1.46
C PRO A 47 2.63 -5.77 -0.71
N PHE A 48 2.86 -4.49 -0.99
CA PHE A 48 2.09 -3.36 -0.44
C PHE A 48 1.06 -2.88 -1.46
N LYS A 49 -0.23 -2.95 -1.12
CA LYS A 49 -1.32 -2.71 -2.07
C LYS A 49 -2.23 -1.57 -1.66
N TYR A 50 -2.58 -0.71 -2.62
CA TYR A 50 -3.62 0.33 -2.47
C TYR A 50 -4.38 0.54 -3.78
N LYS A 51 -5.60 1.07 -3.70
CA LYS A 51 -6.42 1.40 -4.86
C LYS A 51 -6.48 2.92 -5.07
N ARG A 52 -6.50 3.35 -6.34
CA ARG A 52 -6.76 4.74 -6.76
C ARG A 52 -7.77 4.75 -7.89
N SER A 53 -8.52 5.83 -8.07
CA SER A 53 -9.44 6.00 -9.21
C SER A 53 -8.71 6.36 -10.52
N ARG A 54 -7.46 6.84 -10.43
CA ARG A 54 -6.62 7.22 -11.57
C ARG A 54 -5.22 6.66 -11.41
N GLN A 55 -4.51 6.56 -12.54
CA GLN A 55 -3.12 6.10 -12.56
C GLN A 55 -2.29 7.07 -11.71
N TYR A 56 -1.42 6.50 -10.89
CA TYR A 56 -0.51 7.26 -10.06
C TYR A 56 0.85 7.37 -10.74
N ARG A 57 1.67 8.31 -10.28
CA ARG A 57 3.05 8.40 -10.73
C ARG A 57 3.79 7.10 -10.40
N ASP A 58 4.73 6.73 -11.26
CA ASP A 58 5.65 5.64 -10.94
C ASP A 58 6.42 5.97 -9.66
N LEU A 59 6.63 4.96 -8.83
CA LEU A 59 7.31 5.07 -7.54
C LEU A 59 8.60 4.25 -7.51
N ARG A 60 8.91 3.46 -8.54
CA ARG A 60 10.15 2.67 -8.61
C ARG A 60 11.37 3.56 -8.38
N GLY A 61 12.28 3.10 -7.52
CA GLY A 61 13.50 3.81 -7.13
C GLY A 61 13.31 4.96 -6.13
N GLN A 62 12.07 5.39 -5.85
CA GLN A 62 11.81 6.45 -4.88
C GLN A 62 11.76 5.90 -3.45
N ARG A 63 11.98 6.80 -2.49
CA ARG A 63 11.72 6.56 -1.07
C ARG A 63 10.33 7.09 -0.72
N VAL A 64 9.57 6.31 0.04
CA VAL A 64 8.21 6.63 0.42
C VAL A 64 7.98 6.41 1.91
N ASN A 65 7.09 7.21 2.48
CA ASN A 65 6.51 6.96 3.79
C ASN A 65 5.17 6.24 3.58
N LEU A 66 5.00 5.12 4.29
CA LEU A 66 3.82 4.26 4.21
C LEU A 66 3.10 4.23 5.56
N THR A 67 1.78 4.18 5.49
CA THR A 67 0.92 3.78 6.61
C THR A 67 0.09 2.60 6.13
N TYR A 68 0.21 1.45 6.79
CA TYR A 68 -0.34 0.19 6.31
C TYR A 68 -0.68 -0.77 7.46
N TYR A 69 -1.34 -1.87 7.15
CA TYR A 69 -1.58 -2.98 8.08
C TYR A 69 -1.51 -4.31 7.33
N PRO A 70 -1.16 -5.42 8.01
CA PRO A 70 -1.17 -6.75 7.41
C PRO A 70 -2.60 -7.19 7.10
N ASP A 71 -2.78 -7.85 5.96
CA ASP A 71 -4.03 -8.49 5.56
C ASP A 71 -3.74 -9.73 4.71
N THR A 72 -4.76 -10.53 4.46
CA THR A 72 -4.67 -11.70 3.58
C THR A 72 -5.63 -11.53 2.40
N GLU A 73 -5.18 -11.89 1.21
CA GLU A 73 -6.04 -12.00 0.04
C GLU A 73 -6.13 -13.44 -0.45
N ILE A 74 -7.30 -13.85 -0.91
CA ILE A 74 -7.50 -15.15 -1.54
C ILE A 74 -7.37 -15.00 -3.04
N VAL A 75 -6.41 -15.70 -3.65
CA VAL A 75 -6.21 -15.75 -5.10
C VAL A 75 -6.26 -17.22 -5.53
N ALA A 76 -7.24 -17.56 -6.37
CA ALA A 76 -7.47 -18.94 -6.83
C ALA A 76 -7.59 -19.97 -5.68
N GLY A 77 -8.17 -19.56 -4.54
CA GLY A 77 -8.34 -20.43 -3.37
C GLY A 77 -7.10 -20.54 -2.47
N LEU A 78 -6.02 -19.83 -2.78
CA LEU A 78 -4.81 -19.75 -1.96
C LEU A 78 -4.75 -18.42 -1.21
N GLU A 79 -4.35 -18.45 0.04
CA GLU A 79 -4.14 -17.28 0.89
C GLU A 79 -2.75 -16.67 0.64
N PHE A 80 -2.71 -15.37 0.42
CA PHE A 80 -1.49 -14.59 0.26
C PHE A 80 -1.47 -13.44 1.26
N GLU A 81 -0.37 -13.32 1.98
CA GLU A 81 -0.13 -12.16 2.84
C GLU A 81 0.10 -10.91 1.98
N ILE A 82 -0.51 -9.80 2.39
CA ILE A 82 -0.34 -8.49 1.78
C ILE A 82 -0.26 -7.41 2.86
N MET A 83 0.29 -6.26 2.51
CA MET A 83 0.21 -5.06 3.32
C MET A 83 -0.78 -4.10 2.68
N ARG A 84 -1.93 -3.86 3.33
CA ARG A 84 -2.90 -2.85 2.86
C ARG A 84 -2.42 -1.46 3.21
N VAL A 85 -2.14 -0.66 2.19
CA VAL A 85 -1.66 0.71 2.34
C VAL A 85 -2.84 1.68 2.42
N VAL A 86 -2.89 2.43 3.51
CA VAL A 86 -3.83 3.53 3.75
C VAL A 86 -3.27 4.85 3.20
N ARG A 87 -1.97 5.07 3.38
CA ARG A 87 -1.29 6.29 2.94
C ARG A 87 0.07 5.97 2.34
N VAL A 88 0.35 6.61 1.21
CA VAL A 88 1.68 6.65 0.58
C VAL A 88 2.03 8.10 0.28
N LYS A 89 3.24 8.52 0.66
CA LYS A 89 3.81 9.84 0.38
C LYS A 89 5.25 9.64 -0.07
N VAL A 90 5.66 10.29 -1.17
CA VAL A 90 7.10 10.33 -1.53
C VAL A 90 7.81 11.22 -0.52
N ALA A 91 8.92 10.71 0.00
CA ALA A 91 9.74 11.39 1.00
C ALA A 91 10.49 12.58 0.40
#